data_AF-A0AA95I3S3-F1
#
_entry.id   AF-A0AA95I3S3-F1
#
_cell.length_a   1.000
_cell.length_b   1.000
_cell.length_c   1.000
_cell.angle_alpha   90.00
_cell.angle_beta   90.00
_cell.angle_gamma   90.00
#
_symmetry.space_group_name_H-M   'P 1'
#
loop_
_entity.id
_entity.type
_entity.pdbx_description
1 polymer ?
#
loop_
_entity_poly.entity_id
_entity_poly.type
_entity_poly.pdbx_seq_one_letter_code
_entity_poly.pdbx_strand_id
1 'polypeptide(L)'
;MNDQKCKVDYEQFIPRETGFIFKFEKKDNTFIHTFIEGKLLGKMGLCPELIEGKTLFEFLPAEHALRKAAFYEKAWNGEHVNYEGSIGGIHYLAVLNPVLQNGVTVEVIGTSIDITKEKTREKQVQQMEKLSVVGELAAGIAHEIRNPLTSLKGFAKIIKESVSDQTLLPYLDIMLDEMDRINEIVNEFMFIAKPSEHVNFQQTNFNKLLQECIHFMAPQANLKSIEIELNSDSEVFLNCDRKQMKQVLINLLQNSIEATEDNGHFIEVRLEEMGTDSVSVTIIDKGCGIENSRFNRLFEPFYSTKEKGTGLGLITCKRIIDLHQGRIDIKSKLGEGTTIRICLPRLLDGKS
;
A
#
# COMPACT_ATOMS: atom_id res chain seq x y z
N MET A 1 -17.43 47.97 40.34
CA MET A 1 -16.10 47.97 39.69
C MET A 1 -15.92 46.59 39.10
N ASN A 2 -15.84 46.52 37.76
CA ASN A 2 -16.06 45.31 36.96
C ASN A 2 -15.08 44.16 37.26
N ASP A 3 -15.64 42.96 37.42
CA ASP A 3 -14.94 41.68 37.35
C ASP A 3 -14.44 41.45 35.92
N GLN A 4 -13.18 41.75 35.67
CA GLN A 4 -12.51 41.45 34.41
C GLN A 4 -12.00 40.01 34.48
N LYS A 5 -12.87 39.04 34.18
CA LYS A 5 -12.46 37.65 33.89
C LYS A 5 -11.38 37.69 32.82
N CYS A 6 -10.16 37.32 33.20
CA CYS A 6 -9.05 37.13 32.27
C CYS A 6 -9.42 35.96 31.35
N LYS A 7 -10.10 36.25 30.23
CA LYS A 7 -10.40 35.28 29.17
C LYS A 7 -9.07 35.06 28.45
N VAL A 8 -8.38 33.97 28.79
CA VAL A 8 -7.23 33.50 28.02
C VAL A 8 -7.72 33.30 26.58
N ASP A 9 -7.08 33.97 25.63
CA ASP A 9 -7.42 33.90 24.22
C ASP A 9 -6.84 32.62 23.61
N TYR A 10 -7.62 31.54 23.69
CA TYR A 10 -7.22 30.21 23.25
C TYR A 10 -7.12 30.08 21.72
N GLU A 11 -7.53 31.10 20.97
CA GLU A 11 -7.42 31.16 19.51
C GLU A 11 -5.99 30.97 18.98
N GLN A 12 -4.99 31.30 19.81
CA GLN A 12 -3.56 31.19 19.49
C GLN A 12 -3.00 29.77 19.66
N PHE A 13 -3.73 28.88 20.36
CA PHE A 13 -3.34 27.48 20.59
C PHE A 13 -4.09 26.48 19.71
N ILE A 14 -5.00 26.96 18.86
CA ILE A 14 -5.73 26.11 17.91
C ILE A 14 -4.74 25.61 16.86
N PRO A 15 -4.60 24.29 16.65
CA PRO A 15 -3.94 23.74 15.47
C PRO A 15 -4.86 24.03 14.26
N ARG A 16 -4.85 25.27 13.75
CA ARG A 16 -5.90 25.85 12.89
C ARG A 16 -6.17 25.09 11.58
N GLU A 17 -5.32 24.14 11.18
CA GLU A 17 -5.53 23.34 9.97
C GLU A 17 -5.57 21.81 10.17
N THR A 18 -4.99 21.28 11.27
CA THR A 18 -4.75 19.84 11.43
C THR A 18 -5.38 19.23 12.67
N GLY A 19 -6.11 20.01 13.47
CA GLY A 19 -6.65 19.53 14.74
C GLY A 19 -7.98 20.14 15.16
N PHE A 20 -8.38 19.78 16.38
CA PHE A 20 -9.47 20.43 17.11
C PHE A 20 -9.12 20.52 18.60
N ILE A 21 -9.72 21.49 19.26
CA ILE A 21 -9.64 21.71 20.71
C ILE A 21 -11.02 21.43 21.31
N PHE A 22 -11.06 20.94 22.54
CA PHE A 22 -12.29 20.73 23.28
C PHE A 22 -12.07 20.93 24.77
N LYS A 23 -13.16 21.16 25.49
CA LYS A 23 -13.17 21.29 26.94
C LYS A 23 -14.24 20.40 27.52
N PHE A 24 -13.97 19.87 28.71
CA PHE A 24 -15.00 19.18 29.47
C PHE A 24 -14.84 19.43 30.97
N GLU A 25 -15.96 19.30 31.66
CA GLU A 25 -16.07 19.37 33.12
C GLU A 25 -16.83 18.15 33.64
N LYS A 26 -16.64 17.81 34.92
CA LYS A 26 -17.36 16.73 35.57
C LYS A 26 -18.52 17.30 36.39
N LYS A 27 -19.76 16.95 36.02
CA LYS A 27 -21.00 17.33 36.70
C LYS A 27 -21.80 16.08 37.04
N ASP A 28 -22.26 15.95 38.28
CA ASP A 28 -23.04 14.79 38.76
C ASP A 28 -22.40 13.43 38.38
N ASN A 29 -21.07 13.36 38.54
CA ASN A 29 -20.25 12.20 38.20
C ASN A 29 -20.21 11.81 36.70
N THR A 30 -20.61 12.73 35.81
CA THR A 30 -20.53 12.57 34.35
C THR A 30 -19.68 13.66 33.70
N PHE A 31 -18.94 13.32 32.65
CA PHE A 31 -18.17 14.30 31.88
C PHE A 31 -19.02 14.94 30.80
N ILE A 32 -19.12 16.27 30.82
CA ILE A 32 -19.89 17.06 29.88
C ILE A 32 -18.93 17.94 29.08
N HIS A 33 -19.02 17.89 27.75
CA HIS A 33 -18.21 18.75 26.89
C HIS A 33 -18.80 20.16 26.87
N THR A 34 -18.01 21.17 27.21
CA THR A 34 -18.45 22.56 27.33
C THR A 34 -18.07 23.43 26.14
N PHE A 35 -17.13 22.95 25.33
CA PHE A 35 -16.62 23.65 24.17
C PHE A 35 -15.96 22.64 23.25
N ILE A 36 -16.13 22.81 21.94
CA ILE A 36 -15.36 22.06 20.95
C ILE A 36 -15.27 22.82 19.63
N GLU A 37 -14.07 22.96 19.08
CA GLU A 37 -13.86 23.69 17.84
C GLU A 37 -12.65 23.16 17.08
N GLY A 38 -12.76 23.06 15.75
CA GLY A 38 -11.63 22.78 14.87
C GLY A 38 -12.02 22.09 13.56
N LYS A 39 -11.17 22.26 12.54
CA LYS A 39 -11.43 21.76 11.19
C LYS A 39 -11.39 20.23 11.09
N LEU A 40 -10.70 19.54 12.01
CA LEU A 40 -10.59 18.08 11.99
C LEU A 40 -11.92 17.39 12.32
N LEU A 41 -12.82 18.05 13.06
CA LEU A 41 -14.14 17.50 13.44
C LEU A 41 -14.95 17.10 12.22
N GLY A 42 -15.03 17.98 11.21
CA GLY A 42 -15.76 17.70 9.98
C GLY A 42 -15.21 16.48 9.23
N LYS A 43 -13.89 16.29 9.22
CA LYS A 43 -13.27 15.10 8.60
C LYS A 43 -13.56 13.81 9.37
N MET A 44 -13.77 13.91 10.69
CA MET A 44 -14.17 12.80 11.55
C MET A 44 -15.69 12.53 11.53
N GLY A 45 -16.47 13.34 10.80
CA GLY A 45 -17.93 13.26 10.78
C GLY A 45 -18.59 13.77 12.06
N LEU A 46 -17.91 14.65 12.81
CA LEU A 46 -18.36 15.21 14.07
C LEU A 46 -18.82 16.66 13.89
N CYS A 47 -19.95 17.01 14.51
CA CYS A 47 -20.56 18.35 14.46
C CYS A 47 -20.49 18.98 15.87
N PRO A 48 -19.85 20.16 16.05
CA PRO A 48 -19.72 20.81 17.36
C PRO A 48 -21.05 20.96 18.12
N GLU A 49 -22.10 21.37 17.42
CA GLU A 49 -23.43 21.63 17.98
C GLU A 49 -24.11 20.37 18.54
N LEU A 50 -23.66 19.19 18.11
CA LEU A 50 -24.14 17.89 18.60
C LEU A 50 -23.30 17.35 19.77
N ILE A 51 -22.23 18.05 20.16
CA ILE A 51 -21.28 17.61 21.17
C ILE A 51 -21.30 18.54 22.39
N GLU A 52 -21.49 19.84 22.21
CA GLU A 52 -21.59 20.77 23.33
C GLU A 52 -22.79 20.44 24.23
N GLY A 53 -22.55 20.38 25.54
CA GLY A 53 -23.52 19.95 26.54
C GLY A 53 -23.74 18.44 26.60
N LYS A 54 -22.98 17.63 25.84
CA LYS A 54 -23.14 16.18 25.76
C LYS A 54 -22.03 15.39 26.45
N THR A 55 -22.40 14.21 26.93
CA THR A 55 -21.48 13.21 27.46
C THR A 55 -20.85 12.39 26.33
N LEU A 56 -19.71 11.73 26.60
CA LEU A 56 -19.05 10.86 25.61
C LEU A 56 -19.99 9.81 25.00
N PHE A 57 -20.91 9.27 25.80
CA PHE A 57 -21.82 8.19 25.41
C PHE A 57 -22.97 8.67 24.52
N GLU A 58 -23.23 9.98 24.47
CA GLU A 58 -24.30 10.54 23.64
C GLU A 58 -23.88 10.76 22.19
N PHE A 59 -22.58 10.93 21.91
CA PHE A 59 -22.08 11.22 20.55
C PHE A 59 -21.02 10.23 20.03
N LEU A 60 -20.56 9.27 20.84
CA LEU A 60 -19.65 8.21 20.39
C LEU A 60 -20.27 6.82 20.61
N PRO A 61 -19.89 5.83 19.78
CA PRO A 61 -20.21 4.44 20.07
C PRO A 61 -19.68 4.02 21.45
N ALA A 62 -20.43 3.15 22.15
CA ALA A 62 -20.16 2.80 23.55
C ALA A 62 -18.72 2.30 23.80
N GLU A 63 -18.16 1.52 22.88
CA GLU A 63 -16.76 1.04 22.97
C GLU A 63 -15.75 2.20 22.98
N HIS A 64 -15.91 3.16 22.07
CA HIS A 64 -15.06 4.34 21.99
C HIS A 64 -15.25 5.26 23.21
N ALA A 65 -16.50 5.42 23.68
CA ALA A 65 -16.82 6.22 24.85
C ALA A 65 -16.17 5.63 26.13
N LEU A 66 -16.29 4.32 26.36
CA LEU A 66 -15.68 3.63 27.50
C LEU A 66 -14.16 3.80 27.52
N ARG A 67 -13.51 3.60 26.37
CA ARG A 67 -12.06 3.76 26.26
C ARG A 67 -11.61 5.20 26.55
N LYS A 68 -12.35 6.19 26.05
CA LYS A 68 -12.06 7.61 26.32
C LYS A 68 -12.33 8.02 27.77
N ALA A 69 -13.39 7.48 28.39
CA ALA A 69 -13.75 7.80 29.76
C ALA A 69 -12.60 7.50 30.74
N ALA A 70 -11.85 6.42 30.53
CA ALA A 70 -10.68 6.09 31.34
C ALA A 70 -9.58 7.17 31.28
N PHE A 71 -9.35 7.78 30.10
CA PHE A 71 -8.41 8.88 29.95
C PHE A 71 -8.94 10.18 30.57
N TYR A 72 -10.26 10.41 30.49
CA TYR A 72 -10.90 11.58 31.08
C TYR A 72 -10.82 11.54 32.61
N GLU A 73 -11.03 10.37 33.24
CA GLU A 73 -10.87 10.21 34.69
C GLU A 73 -9.44 10.51 35.15
N LYS A 74 -8.42 9.99 34.44
CA LYS A 74 -7.01 10.31 34.74
C LYS A 74 -6.74 11.80 34.65
N ALA A 75 -7.18 12.44 33.56
CA ALA A 75 -7.01 13.86 33.38
C ALA A 75 -7.74 14.66 34.48
N TRP A 76 -8.96 14.27 34.82
CA TRP A 76 -9.73 14.90 35.89
C TRP A 76 -9.05 14.79 37.26
N ASN A 77 -8.34 13.71 37.52
CA ASN A 77 -7.53 13.51 38.73
C ASN A 77 -6.20 14.29 38.73
N GLY A 78 -5.96 15.15 37.73
CA GLY A 78 -4.81 16.05 37.67
C GLY A 78 -3.64 15.52 36.84
N GLU A 79 -3.78 14.38 36.16
CA GLU A 79 -2.73 13.85 35.28
C GLU A 79 -2.75 14.53 33.90
N HIS A 80 -1.57 14.81 33.35
CA HIS A 80 -1.44 15.11 31.93
C HIS A 80 -1.53 13.80 31.13
N VAL A 81 -2.50 13.69 30.23
CA VAL A 81 -2.78 12.43 29.53
C VAL A 81 -2.60 12.60 28.04
N ASN A 82 -1.80 11.72 27.44
CA ASN A 82 -1.66 11.60 25.98
C ASN A 82 -2.17 10.24 25.54
N TYR A 83 -2.99 10.19 24.50
CA TYR A 83 -3.44 8.93 23.92
C TYR A 83 -3.68 9.05 22.42
N GLU A 84 -3.45 7.94 21.72
CA GLU A 84 -3.79 7.82 20.31
C GLU A 84 -5.17 7.17 20.15
N GLY A 85 -5.93 7.64 19.17
CA GLY A 85 -7.22 7.09 18.80
C GLY A 85 -7.40 7.00 17.30
N SER A 86 -8.45 6.30 16.88
CA SER A 86 -8.92 6.32 15.50
C SER A 86 -10.44 6.40 15.45
N ILE A 87 -10.96 7.20 14.52
CA ILE A 87 -12.38 7.28 14.22
C ILE A 87 -12.55 7.59 12.73
N GLY A 88 -13.50 6.93 12.05
CA GLY A 88 -13.77 7.20 10.64
C GLY A 88 -12.56 7.08 9.70
N GLY A 89 -11.58 6.22 10.04
CA GLY A 89 -10.33 6.05 9.27
C GLY A 89 -9.25 7.11 9.52
N ILE A 90 -9.51 8.10 10.39
CA ILE A 90 -8.54 9.11 10.80
C ILE A 90 -7.85 8.66 12.08
N HIS A 91 -6.53 8.76 12.13
CA HIS A 91 -5.75 8.59 13.35
C HIS A 91 -5.47 9.95 13.98
N TYR A 92 -5.62 10.06 15.29
CA TYR A 92 -5.33 11.30 16.01
C TYR A 92 -4.55 11.04 17.30
N LEU A 93 -3.74 12.02 17.69
CA LEU A 93 -3.14 12.12 19.01
C LEU A 93 -3.94 13.13 19.82
N ALA A 94 -4.49 12.70 20.94
CA ALA A 94 -5.17 13.55 21.91
C ALA A 94 -4.27 13.82 23.11
N VAL A 95 -4.21 15.08 23.52
CA VAL A 95 -3.49 15.59 24.69
C VAL A 95 -4.51 16.25 25.60
N LEU A 96 -4.62 15.78 26.84
CA LEU A 96 -5.53 16.30 27.86
C LEU A 96 -4.71 17.01 28.95
N ASN A 97 -5.03 18.27 29.19
CA ASN A 97 -4.40 19.10 30.20
C ASN A 97 -5.44 19.56 31.24
N PRO A 98 -5.34 19.11 32.50
CA PRO A 98 -6.21 19.60 33.55
C PRO A 98 -5.90 21.05 33.91
N VAL A 99 -6.95 21.79 34.21
CA VAL A 99 -6.91 23.15 34.74
C VAL A 99 -7.24 23.06 36.23
N LEU A 100 -6.27 23.39 37.09
CA LEU A 100 -6.42 23.30 38.54
C LEU A 100 -6.70 24.68 39.15
N GLN A 101 -7.63 24.72 40.11
CA GLN A 101 -7.84 25.85 41.03
C GLN A 101 -7.83 25.33 42.47
N ASN A 102 -7.00 25.92 43.32
CA ASN A 102 -6.85 25.49 44.73
C ASN A 102 -6.56 23.98 44.89
N GLY A 103 -5.83 23.37 43.94
CA GLY A 103 -5.48 21.95 43.96
C GLY A 103 -6.58 21.01 43.47
N VAL A 104 -7.72 21.53 42.98
CA VAL A 104 -8.83 20.75 42.43
C VAL A 104 -8.97 21.04 40.94
N THR A 105 -9.16 20.01 40.12
CA THR A 105 -9.43 20.16 38.69
C THR A 105 -10.82 20.76 38.47
N VAL A 106 -10.89 21.87 37.74
CA VAL A 106 -12.15 22.57 37.44
C VAL A 106 -12.59 22.40 35.98
N GLU A 107 -11.64 22.13 35.08
CA GLU A 107 -11.86 21.95 33.65
C GLU A 107 -10.70 21.11 33.11
N VAL A 108 -10.94 20.35 32.04
CA VAL A 108 -9.86 19.75 31.26
C VAL A 108 -9.91 20.29 29.84
N ILE A 109 -8.76 20.73 29.35
CA ILE A 109 -8.58 21.20 27.97
C ILE A 109 -7.93 20.08 27.17
N GLY A 110 -8.62 19.59 26.15
CA GLY A 110 -8.13 18.59 25.23
C GLY A 110 -7.76 19.20 23.88
N THR A 111 -6.62 18.81 23.33
CA THR A 111 -6.26 19.09 21.93
C THR A 111 -6.12 17.77 21.20
N SER A 112 -6.64 17.67 19.99
CA SER A 112 -6.47 16.51 19.11
C SER A 112 -5.88 16.94 17.79
N ILE A 113 -4.83 16.27 17.34
CA ILE A 113 -4.16 16.51 16.06
C ILE A 113 -4.24 15.26 15.18
N ASP A 114 -4.44 15.45 13.88
CA ASP A 114 -4.40 14.38 12.88
C ASP A 114 -2.95 13.86 12.75
N ILE A 115 -2.78 12.55 12.96
CA ILE A 115 -1.50 11.83 12.81
C ILE A 115 -1.59 10.75 11.73
N THR A 116 -2.60 10.81 10.85
CA THR A 116 -2.87 9.77 9.84
C THR A 116 -1.70 9.61 8.88
N LYS A 117 -1.08 10.72 8.45
CA LYS A 117 0.07 10.71 7.54
C LYS A 117 1.29 10.08 8.22
N GLU A 118 1.54 10.46 9.47
CA GLU A 118 2.64 9.99 10.30
C GLU A 118 2.51 8.48 10.54
N LYS A 119 1.32 8.00 10.95
CA LYS A 119 1.05 6.57 11.15
C LYS A 119 1.19 5.76 9.88
N THR A 120 0.75 6.30 8.74
CA THR A 120 0.91 5.63 7.44
C THR A 120 2.38 5.52 7.07
N ARG A 121 3.16 6.59 7.28
CA ARG A 121 4.61 6.60 7.04
C ARG A 121 5.36 5.66 7.98
N GLU A 122 5.02 5.64 9.27
CA GLU A 122 5.58 4.71 10.27
C GLU A 122 5.36 3.26 9.85
N LYS A 123 4.14 2.90 9.43
CA LYS A 123 3.85 1.55 8.92
C LYS A 123 4.67 1.20 7.69
N GLN A 124 4.82 2.13 6.74
CA GLN A 124 5.65 1.95 5.55
C GLN A 124 7.12 1.72 5.93
N VAL A 125 7.67 2.53 6.84
CA VAL A 125 9.04 2.39 7.34
C VAL A 125 9.23 1.04 8.03
N GLN A 126 8.34 0.65 8.94
CA GLN A 126 8.40 -0.66 9.60
C GLN A 126 8.33 -1.83 8.60
N GLN A 127 7.51 -1.70 7.55
CA GLN A 127 7.42 -2.72 6.52
C GLN A 127 8.70 -2.79 5.68
N MET A 128 9.33 -1.64 5.38
CA MET A 128 10.63 -1.58 4.72
C MET A 128 11.76 -2.16 5.60
N GLU A 129 11.78 -1.87 6.90
CA GLU A 129 12.75 -2.42 7.85
C GLU A 129 12.64 -3.95 7.94
N LYS A 130 11.42 -4.49 8.06
CA LYS A 130 11.19 -5.94 8.02
C LYS A 130 11.71 -6.56 6.73
N LEU A 131 11.47 -5.93 5.59
CA LEU A 131 11.98 -6.39 4.29
C LEU A 131 13.52 -6.29 4.20
N SER A 132 14.13 -5.28 4.83
CA SER A 132 15.60 -5.11 4.84
C SER A 132 16.31 -6.20 5.64
N VAL A 133 15.77 -6.60 6.79
CA VAL A 133 16.31 -7.71 7.59
C VAL A 133 16.19 -9.04 6.84
N VAL A 134 15.06 -9.25 6.15
CA VAL A 134 14.90 -10.37 5.21
C VAL A 134 15.92 -10.25 4.07
N GLY A 135 16.22 -9.03 3.61
CA GLY A 135 17.28 -8.66 2.67
C GLY A 135 18.64 -9.26 2.93
N GLU A 136 19.18 -9.02 4.12
CA GLU A 136 20.52 -9.47 4.49
C GLU A 136 20.61 -11.00 4.58
N LEU A 137 19.58 -11.64 5.16
CA LEU A 137 19.52 -13.10 5.26
C LEU A 137 19.27 -13.76 3.90
N ALA A 138 18.45 -13.13 3.05
CA ALA A 138 18.11 -13.64 1.72
C ALA A 138 19.34 -13.75 0.82
N ALA A 139 20.28 -12.79 0.88
CA ALA A 139 21.47 -12.80 0.05
C ALA A 139 22.33 -14.06 0.29
N GLY A 140 22.55 -14.43 1.55
CA GLY A 140 23.26 -15.65 1.90
C GLY A 140 22.51 -16.90 1.42
N ILE A 141 21.22 -17.00 1.73
CA ILE A 141 20.37 -18.14 1.35
C ILE A 141 20.29 -18.31 -0.16
N ALA A 142 20.14 -17.23 -0.92
CA ALA A 142 20.05 -17.27 -2.37
C ALA A 142 21.34 -17.80 -3.02
N HIS A 143 22.49 -17.38 -2.50
CA HIS A 143 23.78 -17.93 -2.94
C HIS A 143 23.89 -19.42 -2.62
N GLU A 144 23.46 -19.84 -1.42
CA GLU A 144 23.47 -21.26 -1.02
C GLU A 144 22.47 -22.13 -1.79
N ILE A 145 21.35 -21.58 -2.27
CA ILE A 145 20.39 -22.30 -3.15
C ILE A 145 20.90 -22.36 -4.59
N ARG A 146 21.47 -21.26 -5.11
CA ARG A 146 21.94 -21.19 -6.50
C ARG A 146 23.05 -22.19 -6.79
N ASN A 147 23.93 -22.44 -5.81
CA ASN A 147 25.06 -23.36 -5.95
C ASN A 147 24.62 -24.81 -6.28
N PRO A 148 23.80 -25.49 -5.46
CA PRO A 148 23.35 -26.85 -5.77
C PRO A 148 22.48 -26.89 -7.04
N LEU A 149 21.64 -25.88 -7.31
CA LEU A 149 20.85 -25.82 -8.55
C LEU A 149 21.73 -25.75 -9.79
N THR A 150 22.81 -24.96 -9.76
CA THR A 150 23.76 -24.85 -10.88
C THR A 150 24.40 -26.20 -11.16
N SER A 151 24.87 -26.90 -10.11
CA SER A 151 25.46 -28.23 -10.25
C SER A 151 24.45 -29.25 -10.77
N LEU A 152 23.23 -29.29 -10.22
CA LEU A 152 22.16 -30.19 -10.66
C LEU A 152 21.77 -29.94 -12.11
N LYS A 153 21.62 -28.67 -12.52
CA LYS A 153 21.33 -28.30 -13.91
C LYS A 153 22.45 -28.74 -14.85
N GLY A 154 23.70 -28.61 -14.42
CA GLY A 154 24.87 -29.09 -15.16
C GLY A 154 24.83 -30.60 -15.38
N PHE A 155 24.63 -31.38 -14.33
CA PHE A 155 24.52 -32.83 -14.43
C PHE A 155 23.31 -33.28 -15.27
N ALA A 156 22.14 -32.65 -15.08
CA ALA A 156 20.95 -32.97 -15.87
C ALA A 156 21.17 -32.73 -17.37
N LYS A 157 21.87 -31.65 -17.75
CA LYS A 157 22.27 -31.41 -19.15
C LYS A 157 23.22 -32.47 -19.69
N ILE A 158 24.25 -32.84 -18.92
CA ILE A 158 25.21 -33.89 -19.32
C ILE A 158 24.47 -35.23 -19.52
N ILE A 159 23.56 -35.59 -18.61
CA ILE A 159 22.74 -36.80 -18.73
C ILE A 159 21.87 -36.71 -19.99
N LYS A 160 21.21 -35.57 -20.23
CA LYS A 160 20.37 -35.35 -21.42
C LYS A 160 21.14 -35.50 -22.74
N GLU A 161 22.39 -35.04 -22.77
CA GLU A 161 23.26 -35.15 -23.95
C GLU A 161 23.84 -36.56 -24.16
N SER A 162 23.93 -37.37 -23.11
CA SER A 162 24.56 -38.71 -23.15
C SER A 162 23.59 -39.88 -23.09
N VAL A 163 22.32 -39.64 -22.74
CA VAL A 163 21.30 -40.69 -22.61
C VAL A 163 20.85 -41.20 -23.97
N SER A 164 20.90 -42.52 -24.16
CA SER A 164 20.43 -43.20 -25.37
C SER A 164 18.93 -43.52 -25.33
N ASP A 165 18.37 -43.68 -24.13
CA ASP A 165 16.95 -43.91 -23.92
C ASP A 165 16.17 -42.61 -24.06
N GLN A 166 15.50 -42.43 -25.20
CA GLN A 166 14.69 -41.25 -25.49
C GLN A 166 13.47 -41.09 -24.57
N THR A 167 13.03 -42.16 -23.89
CA THR A 167 11.91 -42.08 -22.95
C THR A 167 12.24 -41.26 -21.70
N LEU A 168 13.54 -41.04 -21.41
CA LEU A 168 14.02 -40.22 -20.29
C LEU A 168 14.06 -38.72 -20.60
N LEU A 169 14.05 -38.33 -21.89
CA LEU A 169 14.16 -36.92 -22.29
C LEU A 169 13.05 -36.03 -21.73
N PRO A 170 11.75 -36.41 -21.76
CA PRO A 170 10.69 -35.59 -21.18
C PRO A 170 10.85 -35.35 -19.67
N TYR A 171 11.35 -36.34 -18.94
CA TYR A 171 11.61 -36.19 -17.50
C TYR A 171 12.76 -35.22 -17.22
N LEU A 172 13.82 -35.28 -18.03
CA LEU A 172 14.95 -34.36 -17.93
C LEU A 172 14.55 -32.93 -18.28
N ASP A 173 13.66 -32.75 -19.26
CA ASP A 173 13.10 -31.43 -19.59
C ASP A 173 12.30 -30.85 -18.43
N ILE A 174 11.40 -31.65 -17.82
CA ILE A 174 10.63 -31.22 -16.65
C ILE A 174 11.57 -30.84 -15.48
N MET A 175 12.64 -31.62 -15.24
CA MET A 175 13.61 -31.30 -14.20
C MET A 175 14.35 -29.99 -14.45
N LEU A 176 14.79 -29.77 -15.70
CA LEU A 176 15.48 -28.54 -16.09
C LEU A 176 14.56 -27.32 -15.96
N ASP A 177 13.31 -27.44 -16.40
CA ASP A 177 12.30 -26.38 -16.30
C ASP A 177 12.01 -26.03 -14.84
N GLU A 178 11.88 -27.02 -13.94
CA GLU A 178 11.64 -26.75 -12.52
C GLU A 178 12.87 -26.14 -11.83
N MET A 179 14.10 -26.52 -12.23
CA MET A 179 15.32 -25.85 -11.75
C MET A 179 15.39 -24.39 -12.20
N ASP A 180 14.95 -24.09 -13.42
CA ASP A 180 14.88 -22.71 -13.92
C ASP A 180 13.80 -21.90 -13.19
N ARG A 181 12.64 -22.49 -12.95
CA ARG A 181 11.59 -21.91 -12.13
C ARG A 181 12.07 -21.59 -10.70
N ILE A 182 12.83 -22.46 -10.07
CA ILE A 182 13.39 -22.18 -8.73
C ILE A 182 14.38 -21.01 -8.80
N ASN A 183 15.24 -20.95 -9.83
CA ASN A 183 16.15 -19.82 -10.00
C ASN A 183 15.41 -18.49 -10.19
N GLU A 184 14.31 -18.48 -10.93
CA GLU A 184 13.45 -17.30 -11.08
C GLU A 184 12.86 -16.87 -9.73
N ILE A 185 12.32 -17.79 -8.94
CA ILE A 185 11.79 -17.52 -7.59
C ILE A 185 12.87 -16.91 -6.69
N VAL A 186 14.07 -17.49 -6.70
CA VAL A 186 15.20 -16.98 -5.91
C VAL A 186 15.57 -15.57 -6.34
N ASN A 187 15.57 -15.28 -7.64
CA ASN A 187 15.88 -13.94 -8.15
C ASN A 187 14.78 -12.92 -7.81
N GLU A 188 13.50 -13.28 -7.91
CA GLU A 188 12.38 -12.44 -7.47
C GLU A 188 12.45 -12.13 -5.98
N PHE A 189 12.69 -13.16 -5.17
CA PHE A 189 12.85 -13.01 -3.73
C PHE A 189 14.03 -12.08 -3.40
N MET A 190 15.17 -12.28 -4.06
CA MET A 190 16.34 -11.42 -3.88
C MET A 190 16.08 -9.97 -4.27
N PHE A 191 15.35 -9.71 -5.34
CA PHE A 191 15.00 -8.36 -5.74
C PHE A 191 14.12 -7.65 -4.69
N ILE A 192 13.19 -8.39 -4.07
CA ILE A 192 12.38 -7.88 -2.96
C ILE A 192 13.25 -7.68 -1.71
N ALA A 193 14.18 -8.57 -1.44
CA ALA A 193 14.96 -8.52 -0.22
C ALA A 193 16.00 -7.38 -0.29
N LYS A 194 16.71 -7.26 -1.41
CA LYS A 194 17.72 -6.23 -1.69
C LYS A 194 17.57 -5.73 -3.13
N PRO A 195 16.79 -4.67 -3.37
CA PRO A 195 16.61 -4.09 -4.69
C PRO A 195 17.95 -3.55 -5.16
N SER A 196 18.19 -3.62 -6.46
CA SER A 196 19.38 -3.01 -7.05
C SER A 196 19.44 -1.52 -6.68
N GLU A 197 20.53 -1.10 -6.03
CA GLU A 197 20.75 0.31 -5.65
C GLU A 197 20.86 1.24 -6.88
N HIS A 198 21.03 0.68 -8.07
CA HIS A 198 21.10 1.40 -9.33
C HIS A 198 19.91 1.06 -10.22
N VAL A 199 18.97 1.99 -10.32
CA VAL A 199 17.90 1.98 -11.33
C VAL A 199 18.45 2.69 -12.57
N ASN A 200 18.47 2.01 -13.71
CA ASN A 200 19.05 2.57 -14.94
C ASN A 200 17.99 3.36 -15.70
N PHE A 201 17.75 4.60 -15.28
CA PHE A 201 16.82 5.49 -15.94
C PHE A 201 17.29 5.86 -17.35
N GLN A 202 16.45 5.57 -18.32
CA GLN A 202 16.66 5.98 -19.71
C GLN A 202 15.34 6.44 -20.34
N GLN A 203 15.44 7.39 -21.26
CA GLN A 203 14.29 7.85 -22.04
C GLN A 203 13.77 6.68 -22.90
N THR A 204 12.54 6.27 -22.64
CA THR A 204 11.92 5.10 -23.27
C THR A 204 10.61 5.52 -23.93
N ASN A 205 10.42 5.14 -25.20
CA ASN A 205 9.10 5.21 -25.84
C ASN A 205 8.22 4.11 -25.22
N PHE A 206 7.25 4.54 -24.40
CA PHE A 206 6.49 3.64 -23.55
C PHE A 206 5.43 2.85 -24.35
N ASN A 207 4.93 3.41 -25.45
CA ASN A 207 4.06 2.72 -26.40
C ASN A 207 4.75 1.48 -26.98
N LYS A 208 5.99 1.65 -27.46
CA LYS A 208 6.80 0.53 -27.99
C LYS A 208 7.06 -0.53 -26.93
N LEU A 209 7.34 -0.12 -25.70
CA LEU A 209 7.52 -1.05 -24.59
C LEU A 209 6.24 -1.86 -24.31
N LEU A 210 5.07 -1.22 -24.27
CA LEU A 210 3.79 -1.91 -24.10
C LEU A 210 3.51 -2.87 -25.25
N GLN A 211 3.71 -2.45 -26.51
CA GLN A 211 3.55 -3.29 -27.69
C GLN A 211 4.45 -4.53 -27.63
N GLU A 212 5.72 -4.38 -27.23
CA GLU A 212 6.63 -5.50 -27.04
C GLU A 212 6.15 -6.48 -25.95
N CYS A 213 5.60 -5.96 -24.85
CA CYS A 213 5.06 -6.79 -23.78
C CYS A 213 3.82 -7.56 -24.25
N ILE A 214 2.91 -6.88 -24.95
CA ILE A 214 1.70 -7.50 -25.52
C ILE A 214 2.08 -8.58 -26.53
N HIS A 215 3.03 -8.30 -27.43
CA HIS A 215 3.50 -9.30 -28.41
C HIS A 215 4.14 -10.51 -27.73
N PHE A 216 4.93 -10.30 -26.68
CA PHE A 216 5.52 -11.38 -25.90
C PHE A 216 4.45 -12.24 -25.20
N MET A 217 3.36 -11.63 -24.74
CA MET A 217 2.25 -12.33 -24.07
C MET A 217 1.24 -12.98 -25.02
N ALA A 218 1.23 -12.60 -26.29
CA ALA A 218 0.26 -13.06 -27.27
C ALA A 218 0.12 -14.59 -27.36
N PRO A 219 1.20 -15.42 -27.35
CA PRO A 219 1.05 -16.87 -27.39
C PRO A 219 0.21 -17.43 -26.25
N GLN A 220 0.40 -16.93 -25.03
CA GLN A 220 -0.36 -17.39 -23.86
C GLN A 220 -1.80 -16.87 -23.86
N ALA A 221 -2.00 -15.62 -24.28
CA ALA A 221 -3.34 -15.04 -24.43
C ALA A 221 -4.16 -15.83 -25.48
N ASN A 222 -3.54 -16.17 -26.61
CA ASN A 222 -4.15 -16.94 -27.69
C ASN A 222 -4.56 -18.36 -27.26
N LEU A 223 -3.78 -19.03 -26.40
CA LEU A 223 -4.15 -20.36 -25.85
C LEU A 223 -5.45 -20.31 -25.06
N LYS A 224 -5.79 -19.14 -24.49
CA LYS A 224 -7.03 -18.88 -23.78
C LYS A 224 -8.07 -18.09 -24.58
N SER A 225 -7.82 -17.85 -25.87
CA SER A 225 -8.68 -17.01 -26.72
C SER A 225 -8.95 -15.62 -26.14
N ILE A 226 -7.90 -14.97 -25.61
CA ILE A 226 -7.94 -13.62 -25.05
C ILE A 226 -7.26 -12.65 -26.03
N GLU A 227 -7.97 -11.60 -26.42
CA GLU A 227 -7.44 -10.47 -27.16
C GLU A 227 -6.89 -9.40 -26.19
N ILE A 228 -5.76 -8.79 -26.53
CA ILE A 228 -5.15 -7.71 -25.75
C ILE A 228 -5.05 -6.48 -26.64
N GLU A 229 -5.81 -5.44 -26.33
CA GLU A 229 -5.84 -4.20 -27.10
C GLU A 229 -5.11 -3.08 -26.37
N LEU A 230 -4.28 -2.34 -27.11
CA LEU A 230 -3.58 -1.16 -26.61
C LEU A 230 -4.26 0.11 -27.16
N ASN A 231 -4.85 0.88 -26.24
CA ASN A 231 -5.43 2.18 -26.51
C ASN A 231 -4.46 3.28 -26.04
N SER A 232 -4.01 4.12 -26.96
CA SER A 232 -3.10 5.24 -26.68
C SER A 232 -3.34 6.38 -27.66
N ASP A 233 -3.52 7.59 -27.13
CA ASP A 233 -3.85 8.78 -27.93
C ASP A 233 -2.61 9.43 -28.57
N SER A 234 -1.43 9.26 -27.97
CA SER A 234 -0.16 9.85 -28.43
C SER A 234 1.03 8.91 -28.19
N GLU A 235 2.17 9.21 -28.80
CA GLU A 235 3.45 8.63 -28.39
C GLU A 235 3.90 9.26 -27.06
N VAL A 236 4.14 8.42 -26.06
CA VAL A 236 4.57 8.81 -24.73
C VAL A 236 6.01 8.39 -24.49
N PHE A 237 6.83 9.35 -24.08
CA PHE A 237 8.20 9.11 -23.65
C PHE A 237 8.30 9.28 -22.13
N LEU A 238 8.94 8.31 -21.47
CA LEU A 238 9.10 8.26 -20.02
C LEU A 238 10.57 7.98 -19.68
N ASN A 239 11.11 8.68 -18.67
CA ASN A 239 12.41 8.31 -18.11
C ASN A 239 12.23 7.18 -17.08
N CYS A 240 12.59 5.95 -17.44
CA CYS A 240 12.40 4.77 -16.60
C CYS A 240 13.48 3.72 -16.83
N ASP A 241 13.64 2.78 -15.88
CA ASP A 241 14.36 1.54 -16.16
C ASP A 241 13.48 0.61 -17.00
N ARG A 242 13.78 0.55 -18.29
CA ARG A 242 13.02 -0.23 -19.26
C ARG A 242 12.94 -1.72 -18.91
N LYS A 243 13.98 -2.30 -18.30
CA LYS A 243 13.97 -3.74 -17.95
C LYS A 243 13.01 -3.99 -16.78
N GLN A 244 13.07 -3.15 -15.76
CA GLN A 244 12.17 -3.24 -14.62
C GLN A 244 10.71 -2.95 -15.04
N MET A 245 10.48 -1.93 -15.88
CA MET A 245 9.14 -1.65 -16.42
C MET A 245 8.60 -2.80 -17.25
N LYS A 246 9.43 -3.43 -18.10
CA LYS A 246 9.03 -4.64 -18.82
C LYS A 246 8.57 -5.75 -17.86
N GLN A 247 9.31 -5.99 -16.78
CA GLN A 247 8.94 -6.98 -15.78
C GLN A 247 7.59 -6.68 -15.12
N VAL A 248 7.34 -5.41 -14.75
CA VAL A 248 6.03 -5.00 -14.19
C VAL A 248 4.90 -5.29 -15.18
N LEU A 249 5.05 -4.84 -16.42
CA LEU A 249 4.01 -4.98 -17.45
C LEU A 249 3.71 -6.45 -17.75
N ILE A 250 4.74 -7.29 -17.88
CA ILE A 250 4.57 -8.73 -18.08
C ILE A 250 3.86 -9.37 -16.90
N ASN A 251 4.26 -9.07 -15.65
CA ASN A 251 3.61 -9.64 -14.46
C ASN A 251 2.13 -9.25 -14.36
N LEU A 252 1.78 -8.01 -14.69
CA LEU A 252 0.39 -7.55 -14.64
C LEU A 252 -0.45 -8.14 -15.78
N LEU A 253 0.10 -8.22 -17.00
CA LEU A 253 -0.57 -8.89 -18.13
C LEU A 253 -0.76 -10.37 -17.86
N GLN A 254 0.26 -11.07 -17.34
CA GLN A 254 0.16 -12.47 -16.91
C GLN A 254 -0.95 -12.65 -15.89
N ASN A 255 -1.01 -11.80 -14.86
CA ASN A 255 -2.04 -11.87 -13.85
C ASN A 255 -3.45 -11.69 -14.44
N SER A 256 -3.58 -10.79 -15.42
CA SER A 256 -4.84 -10.51 -16.13
C SER A 256 -5.27 -11.72 -16.98
N ILE A 257 -4.35 -12.30 -17.76
CA ILE A 257 -4.58 -13.51 -18.58
C ILE A 257 -4.95 -14.71 -17.70
N GLU A 258 -4.33 -14.84 -16.54
CA GLU A 258 -4.62 -15.94 -15.61
C GLU A 258 -5.97 -15.79 -14.91
N ALA A 259 -6.34 -14.57 -14.52
CA ALA A 259 -7.61 -14.28 -13.85
C ALA A 259 -8.81 -14.33 -14.81
N THR A 260 -8.56 -14.16 -16.09
CA THR A 260 -9.55 -14.21 -17.14
C THR A 260 -9.85 -15.67 -17.50
N GLU A 261 -11.04 -16.12 -17.13
CA GLU A 261 -11.60 -17.43 -17.51
C GLU A 261 -12.33 -17.32 -18.87
N ASP A 262 -12.80 -18.46 -19.40
CA ASP A 262 -13.31 -18.65 -20.77
C ASP A 262 -14.38 -17.64 -21.26
N ASN A 263 -14.95 -16.81 -20.38
CA ASN A 263 -15.99 -15.83 -20.68
C ASN A 263 -15.48 -14.37 -20.84
N GLY A 264 -14.17 -14.11 -20.73
CA GLY A 264 -13.59 -12.77 -20.87
C GLY A 264 -12.60 -12.68 -22.02
N HIS A 265 -13.04 -12.56 -23.27
CA HIS A 265 -12.12 -12.58 -24.42
C HIS A 265 -11.23 -11.34 -24.58
N PHE A 266 -11.12 -10.45 -23.57
CA PHE A 266 -10.54 -9.15 -23.77
C PHE A 266 -9.86 -8.56 -22.54
N ILE A 267 -8.62 -8.12 -22.73
CA ILE A 267 -7.84 -7.30 -21.79
C ILE A 267 -7.57 -5.96 -22.46
N GLU A 268 -7.96 -4.88 -21.80
CA GLU A 268 -7.70 -3.53 -22.27
C GLU A 268 -6.44 -2.97 -21.61
N VAL A 269 -5.55 -2.39 -22.42
CA VAL A 269 -4.40 -1.63 -21.94
C VAL A 269 -4.55 -0.18 -22.40
N ARG A 270 -4.70 0.76 -21.46
CA ARG A 270 -4.76 2.20 -21.75
C ARG A 270 -3.47 2.89 -21.34
N LEU A 271 -2.95 3.72 -22.22
CA LEU A 271 -1.83 4.62 -21.95
C LEU A 271 -2.32 6.07 -22.12
N GLU A 272 -2.32 6.82 -21.02
CA GLU A 272 -2.88 8.17 -20.96
C GLU A 272 -1.86 9.14 -20.34
N GLU A 273 -1.73 10.33 -20.92
CA GLU A 273 -1.02 11.44 -20.27
C GLU A 273 -1.91 12.06 -19.18
N MET A 274 -1.35 12.25 -17.98
CA MET A 274 -2.03 12.87 -16.85
C MET A 274 -1.41 14.25 -16.58
N GLY A 275 -1.86 15.25 -17.36
CA GLY A 275 -1.27 16.58 -17.34
C GLY A 275 0.14 16.62 -17.95
N THR A 276 0.97 17.56 -17.52
CA THR A 276 2.32 17.74 -18.09
C THR A 276 3.37 16.81 -17.48
N ASP A 277 3.13 16.30 -16.28
CA ASP A 277 4.20 15.76 -15.43
C ASP A 277 4.06 14.27 -15.14
N SER A 278 2.94 13.64 -15.54
CA SER A 278 2.70 12.24 -15.22
C SER A 278 2.04 11.47 -16.35
N VAL A 279 2.25 10.16 -16.34
CA VAL A 279 1.72 9.20 -17.30
C VAL A 279 1.01 8.11 -16.52
N SER A 280 -0.12 7.65 -17.03
CA SER A 280 -0.81 6.49 -16.47
C SER A 280 -0.93 5.35 -17.46
N VAL A 281 -0.73 4.14 -16.94
CA VAL A 281 -0.93 2.88 -17.65
C VAL A 281 -2.01 2.12 -16.88
N THR A 282 -3.13 1.83 -17.54
CA THR A 282 -4.24 1.10 -16.92
C THR A 282 -4.42 -0.24 -17.65
N ILE A 283 -4.40 -1.35 -16.93
CA ILE A 283 -4.71 -2.70 -17.42
C ILE A 283 -6.06 -3.11 -16.84
N ILE A 284 -6.99 -3.48 -17.69
CA ILE A 284 -8.38 -3.82 -17.35
C ILE A 284 -8.67 -5.23 -17.84
N ASP A 285 -9.02 -6.12 -16.92
CA ASP A 285 -9.51 -7.46 -17.22
C ASP A 285 -10.96 -7.63 -16.75
N LYS A 286 -11.66 -8.59 -17.37
CA LYS A 286 -12.99 -9.06 -16.96
C LYS A 286 -12.92 -10.45 -16.33
N GLY A 287 -11.88 -10.69 -15.54
CA GLY A 287 -11.64 -11.97 -14.89
C GLY A 287 -12.48 -12.19 -13.63
N CYS A 288 -12.07 -13.17 -12.81
CA CYS A 288 -12.77 -13.55 -11.58
C CYS A 288 -12.79 -12.45 -10.49
N GLY A 289 -11.97 -11.41 -10.61
CA GLY A 289 -11.87 -10.33 -9.65
C GLY A 289 -11.27 -10.74 -8.30
N ILE A 290 -11.27 -9.79 -7.35
CA ILE A 290 -10.64 -9.93 -6.03
C ILE A 290 -11.67 -9.60 -4.95
N GLU A 291 -11.76 -10.46 -3.95
CA GLU A 291 -12.62 -10.24 -2.78
C GLU A 291 -12.07 -9.11 -1.86
N ASN A 292 -12.96 -8.24 -1.35
CA ASN A 292 -12.59 -7.09 -0.50
C ASN A 292 -11.71 -7.45 0.70
N SER A 293 -11.94 -8.61 1.33
CA SER A 293 -11.17 -9.10 2.48
C SER A 293 -9.67 -9.29 2.16
N ARG A 294 -9.33 -9.44 0.88
CA ARG A 294 -7.98 -9.77 0.40
C ARG A 294 -7.15 -8.56 0.00
N PHE A 295 -7.75 -7.38 -0.17
CA PHE A 295 -7.06 -6.18 -0.64
C PHE A 295 -5.88 -5.78 0.24
N ASN A 296 -6.04 -5.90 1.56
CA ASN A 296 -4.99 -5.55 2.52
C ASN A 296 -3.75 -6.46 2.42
N ARG A 297 -3.87 -7.61 1.75
CA ARG A 297 -2.85 -8.66 1.68
C ARG A 297 -2.21 -8.79 0.29
N LEU A 298 -2.68 -8.06 -0.71
CA LEU A 298 -2.23 -8.18 -2.10
C LEU A 298 -0.72 -7.94 -2.28
N PHE A 299 -0.13 -7.12 -1.42
CA PHE A 299 1.29 -6.80 -1.44
C PHE A 299 2.09 -7.53 -0.35
N GLU A 300 1.50 -8.53 0.32
CA GLU A 300 2.23 -9.40 1.24
C GLU A 300 3.11 -10.40 0.45
N PRO A 301 4.40 -10.57 0.81
CA PRO A 301 5.23 -11.61 0.21
C PRO A 301 4.60 -13.00 0.37
N PHE A 302 4.73 -13.84 -0.66
CA PHE A 302 4.22 -15.22 -0.70
C PHE A 302 2.69 -15.36 -0.60
N TYR A 303 1.94 -14.25 -0.62
CA TYR A 303 0.50 -14.31 -0.67
C TYR A 303 0.02 -14.55 -2.11
N SER A 304 -0.56 -15.72 -2.33
CA SER A 304 -1.13 -16.12 -3.63
C SER A 304 -2.34 -17.03 -3.39
N THR A 305 -3.33 -16.98 -4.28
CA THR A 305 -4.40 -17.99 -4.36
C THR A 305 -4.28 -18.90 -5.56
N LYS A 306 -3.20 -18.76 -6.33
CA LYS A 306 -2.93 -19.60 -7.50
C LYS A 306 -2.08 -20.79 -7.04
N GLU A 307 -2.45 -22.00 -7.44
CA GLU A 307 -1.69 -23.23 -7.09
C GLU A 307 -0.20 -23.14 -7.48
N LYS A 308 0.11 -22.50 -8.61
CA LYS A 308 1.49 -22.34 -9.11
C LYS A 308 2.10 -20.97 -8.84
N GLY A 309 1.36 -20.06 -8.19
CA GLY A 309 1.78 -18.67 -8.01
C GLY A 309 2.71 -18.50 -6.80
N THR A 310 3.85 -17.86 -7.02
CA THR A 310 4.90 -17.62 -6.01
C THR A 310 4.47 -16.61 -4.94
N GLY A 311 3.49 -15.75 -5.26
CA GLY A 311 3.08 -14.63 -4.41
C GLY A 311 4.09 -13.49 -4.35
N LEU A 312 5.13 -13.49 -5.19
CA LEU A 312 6.18 -12.46 -5.22
C LEU A 312 6.00 -11.43 -6.35
N GLY A 313 5.23 -11.76 -7.40
CA GLY A 313 5.08 -10.91 -8.58
C GLY A 313 4.49 -9.52 -8.28
N LEU A 314 3.41 -9.43 -7.49
CA LEU A 314 2.71 -8.16 -7.26
C LEU A 314 3.48 -7.22 -6.30
N ILE A 315 4.12 -7.77 -5.27
CA ILE A 315 5.03 -6.99 -4.41
C ILE A 315 6.29 -6.55 -5.17
N THR A 316 6.80 -7.36 -6.10
CA THR A 316 7.89 -6.95 -7.01
C THR A 316 7.46 -5.75 -7.86
N CYS A 317 6.24 -5.80 -8.42
CA CYS A 317 5.67 -4.66 -9.15
C CYS A 317 5.60 -3.41 -8.28
N LYS A 318 5.04 -3.52 -7.07
CA LYS A 318 4.96 -2.41 -6.12
C LYS A 318 6.32 -1.79 -5.85
N ARG A 319 7.34 -2.61 -5.59
CA ARG A 319 8.70 -2.14 -5.29
C ARG A 319 9.34 -1.42 -6.47
N ILE A 320 9.20 -1.97 -7.68
CA ILE A 320 9.69 -1.31 -8.90
C ILE A 320 9.00 0.04 -9.09
N ILE A 321 7.67 0.11 -8.96
CA ILE A 321 6.92 1.35 -9.11
C ILE A 321 7.33 2.39 -8.06
N ASP A 322 7.56 1.96 -6.82
CA ASP A 322 8.04 2.84 -5.75
C ASP A 322 9.45 3.40 -6.03
N LEU A 323 10.36 2.58 -6.57
CA LEU A 323 11.68 3.04 -7.02
C LEU A 323 11.60 4.06 -8.17
N HIS A 324 10.53 4.03 -8.94
CA HIS A 324 10.23 5.00 -9.99
C HIS A 324 9.39 6.19 -9.48
N GLN A 325 9.22 6.33 -8.16
CA GLN A 325 8.38 7.37 -7.51
C GLN A 325 6.93 7.37 -8.01
N GLY A 326 6.46 6.23 -8.50
CA GLY A 326 5.11 6.06 -9.01
C GLY A 326 4.14 5.58 -7.96
N ARG A 327 2.92 5.29 -8.42
CA ARG A 327 1.84 4.71 -7.62
C ARG A 327 1.17 3.59 -8.39
N ILE A 328 0.80 2.53 -7.69
CA ILE A 328 -0.06 1.45 -8.23
C ILE A 328 -1.37 1.43 -7.43
N ASP A 329 -2.48 1.49 -8.14
CA ASP A 329 -3.84 1.42 -7.61
C ASP A 329 -4.56 0.23 -8.23
N ILE A 330 -5.26 -0.54 -7.39
CA ILE A 330 -6.03 -1.71 -7.83
C ILE A 330 -7.48 -1.46 -7.45
N LYS A 331 -8.39 -1.62 -8.41
CA LYS A 331 -9.83 -1.67 -8.21
C LYS A 331 -10.33 -2.99 -8.76
N SER A 332 -11.09 -3.73 -7.98
CA SER A 332 -11.57 -5.05 -8.38
C SER A 332 -12.90 -5.32 -7.70
N LYS A 333 -13.74 -6.10 -8.37
CA LYS A 333 -14.97 -6.62 -7.80
C LYS A 333 -15.09 -8.10 -8.20
N LEU A 334 -15.36 -8.93 -7.21
CA LEU A 334 -15.50 -10.37 -7.38
C LEU A 334 -16.55 -10.67 -8.46
N GLY A 335 -16.17 -11.44 -9.48
CA GLY A 335 -16.99 -11.81 -10.63
C GLY A 335 -17.12 -10.75 -11.74
N GLU A 336 -16.57 -9.55 -11.56
CA GLU A 336 -16.64 -8.46 -12.57
C GLU A 336 -15.29 -8.15 -13.24
N GLY A 337 -14.19 -8.46 -12.57
CA GLY A 337 -12.83 -8.26 -13.08
C GLY A 337 -12.00 -7.29 -12.25
N THR A 338 -10.82 -6.96 -12.77
CA THR A 338 -9.84 -6.11 -12.10
C THR A 338 -9.34 -5.01 -13.01
N THR A 339 -9.08 -3.85 -12.42
CA THR A 339 -8.45 -2.69 -13.04
C THR A 339 -7.23 -2.33 -12.23
N ILE A 340 -6.05 -2.41 -12.85
CA ILE A 340 -4.77 -2.04 -12.26
C ILE A 340 -4.28 -0.78 -12.96
N ARG A 341 -4.09 0.29 -12.20
CA ARG A 341 -3.58 1.57 -12.71
C ARG A 341 -2.22 1.85 -12.11
N ILE A 342 -1.24 2.09 -12.97
CA ILE A 342 0.09 2.59 -12.61
C ILE A 342 0.16 4.06 -13.01
N CYS A 343 0.56 4.94 -12.10
CA CYS A 343 0.89 6.33 -12.37
C CYS A 343 2.40 6.54 -12.18
N LEU A 344 3.08 7.10 -13.17
CA LEU A 344 4.52 7.35 -13.17
C LEU A 344 4.81 8.82 -13.49
N PRO A 345 5.78 9.46 -12.81
CA PRO A 345 6.22 10.81 -13.15
C PRO A 345 7.07 10.81 -14.43
N ARG A 346 6.91 11.80 -15.30
CA ARG A 346 7.68 11.94 -16.56
C ARG A 346 9.16 12.21 -16.33
N LEU A 347 9.44 13.04 -15.33
CA LEU A 347 10.77 13.37 -14.83
C LEU A 347 10.79 13.03 -13.35
N LEU A 348 11.84 12.34 -12.92
CA LEU A 348 12.10 12.25 -11.49
C LEU A 348 12.58 13.62 -11.02
N ASP A 349 12.05 14.10 -9.90
CA ASP A 349 12.64 15.24 -9.22
C ASP A 349 14.09 14.89 -8.88
N GLY A 350 15.01 15.52 -9.62
CA GLY A 350 16.43 15.41 -9.38
C GLY A 350 16.70 15.98 -7.99
N LYS A 351 16.93 15.11 -7.00
CA LYS A 351 17.75 15.50 -5.86
C LYS A 351 19.14 15.76 -6.41
N SER A 352 19.39 17.04 -6.69
CA SER A 352 20.74 17.58 -6.89
C SER A 352 21.52 17.50 -5.58
#